data_AF-A0A2K3LAK7-F1
#
_entry.id   AF-A0A2K3LAK7-F1
#
_cell.length_a   1.000
_cell.length_b   1.000
_cell.length_c   1.000
_cell.angle_alpha   90.00
_cell.angle_beta   90.00
_cell.angle_gamma   90.00
#
_symmetry.space_group_name_H-M   'P 1'
#
loop_
_entity.id
_entity.type
_entity.pdbx_description
1 polymer ?
#
loop_
_entity_poly.entity_id
_entity_poly.type
_entity_poly.pdbx_seq_one_letter_code
_entity_poly.pdbx_strand_id
1 'polypeptide(L)' 'MILSLETPWTLILDDALACSFIAPATDNLEDDKQLTYEEYERTWEQEEELGLHQMDTTSADAAYES' A
#
# COMPACT_ATOMS: atom_id res chain seq x y z
N MET A 1 -9.59 -19.27 -17.15
CA MET A 1 -9.93 -17.82 -17.11
C MET A 1 -9.19 -17.22 -15.91
N ILE A 2 -7.99 -16.65 -16.15
CA ILE A 2 -6.94 -16.20 -15.21
C ILE A 2 -6.42 -17.26 -14.22
N LEU A 3 -7.27 -17.92 -13.43
CA LEU A 3 -6.85 -18.95 -12.46
C LEU A 3 -6.19 -20.19 -13.11
N SER A 4 -6.41 -20.40 -14.42
CA SER A 4 -5.74 -21.45 -15.19
C SER A 4 -4.29 -21.11 -15.55
N LEU A 5 -3.85 -19.86 -15.37
CA LEU A 5 -2.49 -19.36 -15.62
C LEU A 5 -1.92 -19.67 -17.03
N GLU A 6 -2.80 -19.89 -18.01
CA GLU A 6 -2.42 -20.25 -19.39
C GLU A 6 -1.79 -19.08 -20.16
N THR A 7 -2.00 -17.84 -19.70
CA THR A 7 -1.47 -16.62 -20.29
C THR A 7 -0.85 -15.74 -19.20
N PRO A 8 0.34 -15.15 -19.42
CA PRO A 8 0.92 -14.18 -18.50
C PRO A 8 -0.02 -13.00 -18.23
N TRP A 9 0.04 -12.46 -17.02
CA TRP A 9 -0.75 -11.32 -16.58
C TRP A 9 0.05 -10.47 -15.58
N THR A 10 -0.39 -9.25 -15.36
CA THR A 10 0.15 -8.33 -14.36
C THR A 10 -0.97 -7.96 -13.39
N LEU A 11 -0.73 -8.15 -12.09
CA LEU A 11 -1.60 -7.61 -11.04
C LEU A 11 -1.05 -6.26 -10.63
N ILE A 12 -1.91 -5.25 -10.65
CA ILE A 12 -1.62 -3.94 -10.08
C ILE A 12 -2.44 -3.86 -8.80
N LEU A 13 -1.76 -3.69 -7.68
CA LEU A 13 -2.38 -3.47 -6.37
C LEU A 13 -2.03 -2.06 -5.92
N ASP A 14 -3.05 -1.21 -5.84
CA ASP A 14 -2.93 0.17 -5.40
C ASP A 14 -3.68 0.33 -4.08
N ASP A 15 -2.96 0.72 -3.02
CA ASP A 15 -3.50 0.88 -1.67
C ASP A 15 -2.92 2.13 -1.01
N ALA A 16 -3.71 3.19 -1.01
CA ALA A 16 -3.36 4.49 -0.43
C ALA A 16 -3.13 4.45 1.10
N LEU A 17 -3.60 3.42 1.80
CA LEU A 17 -3.35 3.23 3.24
C LEU A 17 -2.09 2.43 3.54
N ALA A 18 -1.41 1.90 2.51
CA ALA A 18 -0.23 1.03 2.66
C ALA A 18 -0.46 -0.14 3.64
N CYS A 19 -1.68 -0.68 3.68
CA CYS A 19 -2.08 -1.77 4.58
C CYS A 19 -2.06 -3.14 3.88
N SER A 20 -1.90 -3.16 2.57
CA SER A 20 -1.79 -4.35 1.74
C SER A 20 -0.36 -4.90 1.70
N PHE A 21 -0.22 -6.21 1.51
CA PHE A 21 1.08 -6.87 1.44
C PHE A 21 1.09 -7.96 0.36
N ILE A 22 2.18 -8.01 -0.42
CA ILE A 22 2.48 -9.08 -1.37
C ILE A 22 3.76 -9.77 -0.89
N ALA A 23 3.69 -11.07 -0.63
CA ALA A 23 4.87 -11.85 -0.27
C ALA A 23 5.78 -12.03 -1.51
N PRO A 24 7.10 -11.75 -1.41
CA PRO A 24 8.02 -12.04 -2.50
C PRO A 24 8.13 -13.56 -2.73
N ALA A 25 8.42 -13.95 -3.96
CA ALA A 25 8.64 -15.35 -4.33
C ALA A 25 10.05 -15.86 -3.98
N THR A 26 10.92 -14.98 -3.48
CA THR A 26 12.32 -15.22 -3.13
C THR A 26 12.60 -14.86 -1.66
N ASP A 27 13.73 -15.35 -1.13
CA ASP A 27 14.13 -15.09 0.27
C ASP A 27 14.37 -13.60 0.53
N ASN A 28 14.98 -12.89 -0.44
CA ASN A 28 15.14 -11.44 -0.39
C ASN A 28 14.24 -10.77 -1.44
N LEU A 29 13.62 -9.66 -1.08
CA LEU A 29 12.77 -8.87 -1.98
C LEU A 29 13.52 -8.39 -3.23
N GLU A 30 14.80 -8.02 -3.09
CA GLU A 30 15.64 -7.53 -4.19
C GLU A 30 15.88 -8.57 -5.30
N ASP A 31 15.69 -9.85 -4.98
CA ASP A 31 15.87 -10.96 -5.90
C ASP A 31 14.61 -11.25 -6.73
N ASP A 32 13.43 -10.77 -6.31
CA ASP A 32 12.17 -10.98 -7.02
C ASP A 32 12.05 -10.05 -8.23
N LYS A 33 12.29 -10.59 -9.44
CA LYS A 33 12.20 -9.81 -10.70
C LYS A 33 10.79 -9.68 -11.24
N GLN A 34 9.81 -10.31 -10.61
CA GLN A 34 8.39 -10.27 -11.02
C GLN A 34 7.57 -9.32 -10.15
N LEU A 35 8.14 -8.82 -9.05
CA LEU A 35 7.51 -7.86 -8.16
C LEU A 35 8.20 -6.49 -8.27
N THR A 36 7.40 -5.46 -8.51
CA THR A 36 7.82 -4.06 -8.48
C THR A 36 6.88 -3.28 -7.57
N TYR A 37 7.41 -2.33 -6.81
CA TYR A 37 6.61 -1.44 -5.96
C TYR A 37 7.09 0.00 -6.11
N GLU A 38 6.17 0.93 -5.88
CA GLU A 38 6.47 2.35 -5.76
C GLU A 38 5.73 2.91 -4.54
N GLU A 39 6.38 3.84 -3.85
CA GLU A 39 5.75 4.62 -2.80
C GLU A 39 5.34 5.96 -3.39
N TYR A 40 4.14 6.41 -3.07
CA TYR A 40 3.60 7.67 -3.56
C TYR A 40 2.94 8.46 -2.43
N GLU A 41 2.89 9.78 -2.61
CA GLU A 41 2.14 10.67 -1.73
C GLU A 41 0.66 10.64 -2.14
N ARG A 42 -0.23 10.38 -1.17
CA ARG A 42 -1.68 10.38 -1.39
C ARG A 42 -2.13 11.71 -1.96
N THR A 43 -3.10 11.68 -2.87
CA THR A 43 -3.77 12.91 -3.31
C THR A 43 -4.72 13.42 -2.22
N TRP A 44 -5.06 14.71 -2.31
CA TRP A 44 -6.03 15.32 -1.41
C TRP A 44 -7.37 14.56 -1.40
N GLU A 45 -7.87 14.18 -2.58
CA GLU A 45 -9.12 13.45 -2.73
C GLU A 45 -9.05 12.06 -2.05
N GLN A 46 -7.92 11.36 -2.16
CA GLN A 46 -7.71 10.08 -1.48
C GLN A 46 -7.73 10.26 0.05
N GLU A 47 -7.11 11.32 0.58
CA GLU A 47 -7.13 11.60 2.01
C GLU A 47 -8.54 11.96 2.53
N GLU A 48 -9.31 12.68 1.72
CA GLU A 48 -10.71 13.00 2.02
C GLU A 48 -11.60 11.74 2.01
N GLU A 49 -11.47 10.87 1.01
CA GLU A 49 -12.21 9.59 0.94
C GLU A 49 -11.90 8.67 2.13
N LEU A 50 -10.64 8.70 2.59
CA LEU A 50 -10.17 7.95 3.76
C LEU A 50 -10.53 8.61 5.09
N GLY A 51 -11.10 9.83 5.08
CA GLY A 51 -11.49 10.58 6.27
C GLY A 51 -10.31 11.07 7.11
N LEU A 52 -9.11 11.16 6.53
CA LEU A 52 -7.88 11.49 7.26
C LEU A 52 -7.89 12.94 7.75
N HIS A 53 -8.51 13.86 7.01
CA HIS A 53 -8.58 15.27 7.38
C HIS A 53 -9.47 15.56 8.59
N GLN A 54 -10.41 14.66 8.91
CA GLN A 54 -11.32 14.81 10.05
C GLN A 54 -10.86 14.00 11.26
N MET A 55 -9.71 13.33 11.18
CA MET A 55 -9.19 12.51 12.25
C MET A 55 -8.73 13.37 13.42
N ASP A 56 -9.23 13.08 14.63
CA ASP A 56 -8.75 13.72 15.85
C ASP A 56 -7.46 13.04 16.32
N THR A 57 -6.34 13.73 16.15
CA THR A 57 -5.01 13.26 16.56
C THR A 57 -4.58 13.79 17.92
N THR A 58 -5.41 14.60 18.61
CA THR A 58 -5.03 15.34 19.82
C THR A 58 -4.45 14.45 20.91
N SER A 59 -4.97 13.22 21.07
CA SER A 59 -4.45 12.28 22.06
C SER A 59 -3.05 11.75 21.73
N ALA A 60 -2.76 11.56 20.44
CA ALA A 60 -1.44 11.13 19.98
C ALA A 60 -0.44 12.28 20.11
N ASP A 61 -0.84 13.48 19.70
CA ASP A 61 -0.02 14.70 19.82
C ASP A 61 0.41 14.93 21.27
N ALA A 62 -0.54 14.82 22.21
CA ALA A 62 -0.26 14.94 23.64
C ALA A 62 0.73 13.87 24.18
N ALA A 63 0.77 12.67 23.59
CA ALA A 63 1.68 11.60 24.00
C ALA A 63 3.10 11.75 23.42
N TYR A 64 3.24 12.43 22.28
CA TYR A 64 4.54 12.70 21.66
C TYR A 64 5.19 14.00 22.13
N GLU A 65 4.40 14.93 22.67
CA GLU A 65 4.90 16.17 23.28
C GLU A 65 5.36 16.02 24.75
N SER A 66 5.15 14.84 25.36
CA SER A 66 5.58 14.50 26.74
C SER A 66 6.94 13.81 26.80
#